data_AF-A0A1X6YSK3-F1
#
_entry.id   AF-A0A1X6YSK3-F1
#
_cell.length_a   1.000
_cell.length_b   1.000
_cell.length_c   1.000
_cell.angle_alpha   90.00
_cell.angle_beta   90.00
_cell.angle_gamma   90.00
#
_symmetry.space_group_name_H-M   'P 1'
#
loop_
_entity.id
_entity.type
_entity.pdbx_description
1 polymer ?
#
loop_
_entity_poly.entity_id
_entity_poly.type
_entity_poly.pdbx_seq_one_letter_code
_entity_poly.pdbx_strand_id
1 'polypeptide(L)'
;MLLLECPCCGQRGEETEFHCGGEAHITREGPGADDAAFENYMFERVNPKGVHLERWRHVHGCGKWFHAARDSATLEVFGTYAAATHRPPEELLETIRAKRPGFKWRELA
;
A
#
# COMPACT_ATOMS: atom_id res chain seq x y z
N MET A 1 12.90 2.46 -13.15
CA MET A 1 12.16 3.16 -12.10
C MET A 1 10.69 2.76 -12.14
N LEU A 2 10.00 2.78 -11.00
CA LEU A 2 8.55 2.53 -10.94
C LEU A 2 7.76 3.65 -11.64
N LEU A 3 6.62 3.28 -12.21
CA LEU A 3 5.60 4.22 -12.68
C LEU A 3 4.34 4.04 -11.83
N LEU A 4 3.86 5.12 -11.23
CA LEU A 4 2.68 5.13 -10.38
C LEU A 4 1.64 6.10 -10.94
N GLU A 5 0.38 5.71 -10.90
CA GLU A 5 -0.74 6.60 -11.19
C GLU A 5 -1.31 7.12 -9.87
N CYS A 6 -1.44 8.44 -9.74
CA CYS A 6 -2.03 9.02 -8.55
C CYS A 6 -3.56 9.03 -8.69
N PRO A 7 -4.32 8.20 -7.95
CA PRO A 7 -5.78 8.14 -8.07
C PRO A 7 -6.47 9.43 -7.63
N CYS A 8 -5.73 10.32 -6.94
CA CYS A 8 -6.27 11.58 -6.45
C CYS A 8 -6.24 12.71 -7.49
N CYS A 9 -5.36 12.64 -8.49
CA CYS A 9 -5.24 13.68 -9.54
C CYS A 9 -5.12 13.11 -10.97
N GLY A 10 -5.11 11.79 -11.14
CA GLY A 10 -5.00 11.11 -12.43
C GLY A 10 -3.64 11.20 -13.10
N GLN A 11 -2.65 11.84 -12.47
CA GLN A 11 -1.32 11.97 -13.04
C GLN A 11 -0.52 10.68 -12.87
N ARG A 12 0.10 10.24 -13.95
CA ARG A 12 1.05 9.14 -13.96
C ARG A 12 2.46 9.73 -13.91
N GLY A 13 3.20 9.39 -12.87
CA GLY A 13 4.54 9.92 -12.62
C GLY A 13 5.56 8.82 -12.42
N GLU A 14 6.81 9.23 -12.38
CA GLU A 14 7.95 8.37 -12.05
C GLU A 14 8.17 8.32 -10.53
N GLU A 15 8.75 7.25 -10.01
CA GLU A 15 8.95 7.00 -8.55
C GLU A 15 9.50 8.21 -7.78
N THR A 16 10.39 8.99 -8.39
CA THR A 16 11.02 10.17 -7.76
C THR A 16 10.05 11.33 -7.49
N GLU A 17 8.86 11.33 -8.09
CA GLU A 17 7.77 12.28 -7.80
C GLU A 17 6.98 11.89 -6.54
N PHE A 18 7.19 10.68 -6.04
CA PHE A 18 6.46 10.11 -4.93
C PHE A 18 7.36 9.75 -3.74
N HIS A 19 6.73 9.57 -2.59
CA HIS A 19 7.39 9.08 -1.38
C HIS A 19 6.68 7.85 -0.87
N CYS A 20 7.42 6.75 -0.72
CA CYS A 20 6.91 5.50 -0.14
C CYS A 20 6.75 5.64 1.38
N GLY A 21 5.58 5.28 1.91
CA GLY A 21 5.24 5.30 3.33
C GLY A 21 5.19 3.92 3.97
N GLY A 22 5.70 2.90 3.30
CA GLY A 22 5.68 1.51 3.76
C GLY A 22 4.28 0.89 3.73
N GLU A 23 4.04 -0.07 4.61
CA GLU A 23 2.83 -0.88 4.66
C GLU A 23 1.52 -0.06 4.68
N ALA A 24 0.51 -0.53 3.94
CA ALA A 24 -0.86 -0.04 3.92
C ALA A 24 -1.78 -0.73 4.94
N HIS A 25 -2.93 -0.12 5.21
CA HIS A 25 -3.99 -0.69 6.06
C HIS A 25 -3.60 -0.91 7.52
N ILE A 26 -2.74 -0.05 8.07
CA ILE A 26 -2.40 -0.04 9.50
C ILE A 26 -3.38 0.85 10.25
N THR A 27 -4.09 0.25 11.21
CA THR A 27 -4.94 0.99 12.14
C THR A 27 -4.07 1.67 13.18
N ARG A 28 -4.39 2.94 13.49
CA ARG A 28 -3.69 3.68 14.55
C ARG A 28 -4.19 3.24 15.91
N GLU A 29 -3.26 2.87 16.78
CA GLU A 29 -3.52 2.67 18.20
C GLU A 29 -3.59 4.02 18.93
N GLY A 30 -4.59 4.15 19.80
CA GLY A 30 -4.87 5.36 20.58
C GLY A 30 -4.28 5.32 21.99
N PRO A 31 -4.46 6.39 22.80
CA PRO A 31 -3.92 6.47 24.16
C PRO A 31 -4.44 5.41 25.15
N GLY A 32 -5.48 4.66 24.79
CA GLY A 32 -6.04 3.59 25.63
C GLY A 32 -5.58 2.18 25.24
N ALA A 33 -4.68 2.04 24.27
CA ALA A 33 -4.08 0.76 23.91
C ALA A 33 -3.17 0.26 25.04
N ASP A 34 -3.07 -1.07 25.18
CA ASP A 34 -2.04 -1.65 26.03
C ASP A 34 -0.64 -1.50 25.39
N ASP A 35 0.40 -1.66 26.22
CA ASP A 35 1.79 -1.45 25.80
C ASP A 35 2.17 -2.34 24.60
N ALA A 36 1.69 -3.58 24.54
CA ALA A 36 2.03 -4.51 23.48
C ALA A 36 1.36 -4.13 22.15
N ALA A 37 0.09 -3.73 22.18
CA ALA A 37 -0.62 -3.22 21.02
C ALA A 37 0.03 -1.94 20.50
N PHE A 38 0.41 -1.03 21.42
CA PHE A 38 1.06 0.23 21.05
C PHE A 38 2.47 0.00 20.48
N GLU A 39 3.26 -0.89 21.08
CA GLU A 39 4.58 -1.30 20.57
C GLU A 39 4.46 -1.86 19.14
N ASN A 40 3.55 -2.81 18.92
CA ASN A 40 3.28 -3.38 17.60
C ASN A 40 2.88 -2.29 16.58
N TYR A 41 1.99 -1.37 16.96
CA TYR A 41 1.62 -0.26 16.09
C TYR A 41 2.80 0.68 15.77
N MET A 42 3.69 0.93 16.74
CA MET A 42 4.82 1.84 16.56
C MET A 42 5.93 1.24 15.71
N PHE A 43 6.25 -0.05 15.88
CA PHE A 43 7.48 -0.63 15.35
C PHE A 43 7.26 -1.79 14.38
N GLU A 44 6.20 -2.59 14.54
CA GLU A 44 5.99 -3.79 13.73
C GLU A 44 5.32 -3.48 12.39
N ARG A 45 5.89 -4.02 11.30
CA ARG A 45 5.35 -3.89 9.94
C ARG A 45 5.53 -5.21 9.21
N VAL A 46 4.56 -5.57 8.37
CA VAL A 46 4.77 -6.72 7.48
C VAL A 46 5.78 -6.34 6.40
N ASN A 47 6.70 -7.27 6.11
CA ASN A 47 7.72 -7.11 5.09
C ASN A 47 7.78 -8.34 4.17
N PRO A 48 6.75 -8.59 3.36
CA PRO A 48 6.71 -9.77 2.52
C PRO A 48 7.68 -9.65 1.34
N LYS A 49 8.30 -10.79 1.00
CA LYS A 49 8.91 -10.99 -0.32
C LYS A 49 7.82 -11.40 -1.30
N GLY A 50 7.42 -10.49 -2.18
CA GLY A 50 6.28 -10.66 -3.08
C GLY A 50 5.33 -9.47 -2.99
N VAL A 51 4.03 -9.70 -3.20
CA VAL A 51 3.06 -8.61 -3.24
C VAL A 51 2.95 -7.92 -1.87
N HIS A 52 3.15 -6.61 -1.89
CA HIS A 52 3.05 -5.70 -0.76
C HIS A 52 2.00 -4.64 -1.08
N LEU A 53 1.03 -4.44 -0.19
CA LEU A 53 0.16 -3.27 -0.23
C LEU A 53 0.83 -2.12 0.54
N GLU A 54 1.15 -1.05 -0.16
CA GLU A 54 1.97 0.06 0.31
C GLU A 54 1.21 1.37 0.31
N ARG A 55 1.68 2.34 1.09
CA ARG A 55 1.25 3.74 1.06
C ARG A 55 2.22 4.56 0.25
N TRP A 56 1.70 5.47 -0.56
CA TRP A 56 2.49 6.40 -1.36
C TRP A 56 1.91 7.80 -1.27
N ARG A 57 2.79 8.81 -1.25
CA ARG A 57 2.42 10.23 -1.27
C ARG A 57 2.95 10.88 -2.53
N HIS A 58 2.10 11.62 -3.25
CA HIS A 58 2.51 12.37 -4.44
C HIS A 58 3.18 13.70 -4.03
N VAL A 59 4.43 13.64 -3.57
CA VAL A 59 5.10 14.75 -2.89
C VAL A 59 5.45 15.91 -3.80
N HIS A 60 5.71 15.63 -5.08
CA HIS A 60 5.97 16.64 -6.11
C HIS A 60 4.73 16.98 -6.95
N GLY A 61 3.53 16.61 -6.47
CA GLY A 61 2.26 16.88 -7.14
C GLY A 61 1.16 17.27 -6.17
N CYS A 62 0.08 16.49 -6.10
CA CYS A 62 -1.11 16.87 -5.33
C CYS A 62 -0.97 16.76 -3.81
N GLY A 63 0.16 16.24 -3.31
CA GLY A 63 0.47 16.13 -1.88
C GLY A 63 -0.34 15.09 -1.10
N LYS A 64 -1.28 14.39 -1.75
CA LYS A 64 -2.19 13.41 -1.14
C LYS A 64 -1.55 12.02 -1.03
N TRP A 65 -2.06 11.25 -0.06
CA TRP A 65 -1.73 9.85 0.15
C TRP A 65 -2.68 8.94 -0.63
N PHE A 66 -2.15 7.83 -1.11
CA PHE A 66 -2.87 6.74 -1.77
C PHE A 66 -2.19 5.40 -1.46
N HIS A 67 -2.78 4.30 -1.93
CA HIS A 67 -2.22 2.97 -1.81
C HIS A 67 -1.75 2.42 -3.15
N ALA A 68 -0.72 1.59 -3.13
CA ALA A 68 -0.25 0.84 -4.30
C ALA A 68 -0.12 -0.65 -3.96
N ALA A 69 -0.48 -1.52 -4.88
CA ALA A 69 -0.15 -2.94 -4.81
C ALA A 69 1.06 -3.21 -5.70
N ARG A 70 2.16 -3.65 -5.09
CA ARG A 70 3.43 -3.84 -5.80
C ARG A 70 4.10 -5.14 -5.38
N ASP A 71 4.70 -5.85 -6.32
CA ASP A 71 5.58 -6.98 -5.99
C ASP A 71 6.96 -6.43 -5.58
N SER A 72 7.36 -6.67 -4.34
CA SER A 72 8.64 -6.21 -3.79
C SER A 72 9.84 -6.94 -4.40
N ALA A 73 9.64 -8.13 -4.99
CA ALA A 73 10.69 -8.92 -5.62
C ALA A 73 10.87 -8.59 -7.12
N THR A 74 9.79 -8.26 -7.84
CA THR A 74 9.84 -7.99 -9.29
C THR A 74 9.66 -6.52 -9.66
N LEU A 75 9.28 -5.67 -8.69
CA LEU A 75 8.93 -4.26 -8.88
C LEU A 75 7.68 -4.03 -9.76
N GLU A 76 6.91 -5.08 -10.05
CA GLU A 76 5.64 -4.98 -10.78
C GLU A 76 4.61 -4.21 -9.94
N VAL A 77 4.05 -3.13 -10.50
CA VAL A 77 2.93 -2.41 -9.90
C VAL A 77 1.64 -2.96 -10.51
N PHE A 78 0.79 -3.57 -9.69
CA PHE A 78 -0.50 -4.10 -10.12
C PHE A 78 -1.55 -2.99 -10.25
N GLY A 79 -1.44 -1.95 -9.43
CA GLY A 79 -2.34 -0.80 -9.48
C GLY A 79 -2.28 0.05 -8.21
N THR A 80 -3.00 1.16 -8.27
CA THR A 80 -3.09 2.17 -7.22
C THR A 80 -4.55 2.49 -6.90
N TYR A 81 -4.84 2.80 -5.64
CA TYR A 81 -6.21 3.05 -5.18
C TYR A 81 -6.24 4.05 -4.03
N ALA A 82 -7.41 4.60 -3.74
CA ALA A 82 -7.56 5.68 -2.77
C ALA A 82 -7.15 5.27 -1.35
N ALA A 83 -6.56 6.19 -0.59
CA ALA A 83 -6.22 5.95 0.82
C ALA A 83 -7.45 5.80 1.74
N ALA A 84 -8.62 6.26 1.28
CA ALA A 84 -9.87 6.16 2.02
C ALA A 84 -10.55 4.78 1.91
N THR A 85 -9.95 3.83 1.17
CA THR A 85 -10.54 2.51 0.97
C THR A 85 -10.12 1.55 2.09
N HIS A 86 -11.09 0.98 2.80
CA HIS A 86 -10.84 0.05 3.92
C HIS A 86 -10.32 -1.33 3.49
N ARG A 87 -10.53 -1.69 2.21
CA ARG A 87 -10.00 -2.91 1.58
C ARG A 87 -9.51 -2.60 0.17
N PRO A 88 -8.58 -3.39 -0.38
CA PRO A 88 -8.18 -3.25 -1.77
C PRO A 88 -9.38 -3.51 -2.71
N PRO A 89 -9.49 -2.83 -3.86
CA PRO A 89 -10.53 -3.11 -4.84
C PRO A 89 -10.49 -4.56 -5.34
N GLU A 90 -11.64 -5.22 -5.50
CA GLU A 90 -11.70 -6.64 -5.87
C GLU A 90 -11.04 -6.92 -7.24
N GLU A 91 -11.24 -6.04 -8.23
CA GLU A 91 -10.59 -6.17 -9.55
C GLU A 91 -9.06 -6.20 -9.47
N LEU A 92 -8.50 -5.44 -8.52
CA LEU A 92 -7.06 -5.44 -8.26
C LEU A 92 -6.63 -6.75 -7.59
N LEU A 93 -7.42 -7.26 -6.64
CA LEU A 93 -7.15 -8.55 -5.98
C LEU A 93 -7.18 -9.70 -6.98
N GLU A 94 -8.14 -9.74 -7.88
CA GLU A 94 -8.22 -10.75 -8.93
C GLU A 94 -7.02 -10.69 -9.87
N THR A 95 -6.61 -9.48 -10.26
CA THR A 95 -5.39 -9.27 -11.07
C THR A 95 -4.13 -9.79 -10.36
N ILE A 96 -4.03 -9.53 -9.05
CA ILE A 96 -2.92 -10.03 -8.24
C ILE A 96 -2.97 -11.55 -8.14
N ARG A 97 -4.11 -12.15 -7.76
CA ARG A 97 -4.27 -13.60 -7.57
C ARG A 97 -4.03 -14.39 -8.85
N ALA A 98 -4.42 -13.84 -10.00
CA ALA A 98 -4.13 -14.44 -11.30
C ALA A 98 -2.62 -14.57 -11.58
N LYS A 99 -1.82 -13.59 -11.13
CA LYS A 99 -0.36 -13.54 -11.35
C LYS A 99 0.46 -14.12 -10.20
N ARG A 100 -0.09 -14.09 -8.98
CA ARG A 100 0.51 -14.57 -7.72
C ARG A 100 -0.53 -15.40 -6.97
N PRO A 101 -0.75 -16.66 -7.41
CA PRO A 101 -1.72 -17.54 -6.77
C PRO A 101 -1.44 -17.71 -5.28
N GLY A 102 -2.49 -17.67 -4.46
CA GLY A 102 -2.38 -17.79 -3.01
C GLY A 102 -1.96 -16.51 -2.29
N PHE A 103 -1.87 -15.36 -3.00
CA PHE A 103 -1.69 -14.06 -2.36
C PHE A 103 -2.78 -13.82 -1.30
N LYS A 104 -2.34 -13.37 -0.13
CA LYS A 104 -3.19 -12.89 0.96
C LYS A 104 -2.57 -11.65 1.58
N TRP A 105 -3.41 -10.76 2.10
CA TRP A 105 -2.95 -9.55 2.79
C TRP A 105 -3.65 -9.40 4.14
N ARG A 106 -2.95 -9.78 5.21
CA ARG A 106 -3.53 -9.87 6.57
C ARG A 106 -4.91 -10.56 6.50
N GLU A 107 -5.95 -9.91 7.03
CA GLU A 107 -7.35 -10.35 7.01
C GLU A 107 -8.18 -9.65 5.91
N LEU A 108 -7.54 -8.93 4.99
CA LEU A 108 -8.21 -8.03 4.03
C LEU A 108 -8.31 -8.58 2.61
N ALA A 109 -7.51 -9.61 2.26
CA ALA A 109 -7.46 -10.21 0.94
C ALA A 109 -6.96 -11.66 0.96
#